data_AF-A0A9E2REG7-F1
#
_entry.id   AF-A0A9E2REG7-F1
#
_cell.length_a   1.000
_cell.length_b   1.000
_cell.length_c   1.000
_cell.angle_alpha   90.00
_cell.angle_beta   90.00
_cell.angle_gamma   90.00
#
_symmetry.space_group_name_H-M   'P 1'
#
loop_
_entity.id
_entity.type
_entity.pdbx_description
1 polymer ?
#
loop_
_entity_poly.entity_id
_entity_poly.type
_entity_poly.pdbx_seq_one_letter_code
_entity_poly.pdbx_strand_id
1 'polypeptide(L)'
;MRGSNMRPRAQLSIPTVLIALVACAALLGWWNAASSLRQNQAKLDAMLRAHPVQPKPMPFVPENSTRPEVPQNRCETPEQFIAALRSISDWHEFADDTADPFAKTSVADEAIPLLLELLNDPDLMIRVRALATLGKIHRHPDTIVPALIRFLNDENPGIRWHAACALGQFRGDAAAAVPALLAQMNDNQSPIAAFSAEMLREIDRSISVEDRLIELLSQQEGPNRTRAIDMLADLRTPTARDALIGAFRTETNKKTSHQLAQAIRRADAAGIYNTAEPGVGAGSR
;
A
#
# COMPACT_ATOMS: atom_id res chain seq x y z
N MET A 1 -63.13 6.44 61.29
CA MET A 1 -62.74 5.16 60.66
C MET A 1 -62.01 5.47 59.36
N ARG A 2 -60.68 5.32 59.31
CA ARG A 2 -59.86 5.58 58.11
C ARG A 2 -59.82 4.32 57.25
N GLY A 3 -60.46 4.36 56.07
CA GLY A 3 -60.38 3.29 55.07
C GLY A 3 -59.11 3.43 54.23
N SER A 4 -58.24 2.43 54.31
CA SER A 4 -57.03 2.28 53.53
C SER A 4 -57.34 1.78 52.12
N ASN A 5 -57.28 2.68 51.12
CA ASN A 5 -57.28 2.31 49.71
C ASN A 5 -55.92 1.71 49.30
N MET A 6 -55.81 0.39 49.28
CA MET A 6 -54.70 -0.28 48.59
C MET A 6 -54.94 -0.29 47.08
N ARG A 7 -54.02 0.30 46.31
CA ARG A 7 -54.00 0.19 44.84
C ARG A 7 -53.54 -1.22 44.43
N PRO A 8 -54.07 -1.81 43.34
CA PRO A 8 -53.65 -3.13 42.89
C PRO A 8 -52.21 -3.09 42.34
N ARG A 9 -51.36 -4.01 42.80
CA ARG A 9 -50.04 -4.26 42.20
C ARG A 9 -50.24 -4.96 40.86
N ALA A 10 -49.86 -4.29 39.77
CA ALA A 10 -49.83 -4.90 38.44
C ALA A 10 -48.84 -6.07 38.42
N GLN A 11 -49.35 -7.30 38.31
CA GLN A 11 -48.54 -8.49 38.02
C GLN A 11 -48.22 -8.51 36.52
N LEU A 12 -46.98 -8.14 36.17
CA LEU A 12 -46.47 -8.28 34.81
C LEU A 12 -46.23 -9.77 34.52
N SER A 13 -46.78 -10.26 33.40
CA SER A 13 -46.60 -11.65 32.99
C SER A 13 -45.13 -11.93 32.59
N ILE A 14 -44.64 -13.15 32.88
CA ILE A 14 -43.28 -13.61 32.56
C ILE A 14 -42.81 -13.26 31.13
N PRO A 15 -43.63 -13.42 30.05
CA PRO A 15 -43.21 -13.04 28.71
C PRO A 15 -42.99 -11.53 28.53
N THR A 16 -43.72 -10.67 29.25
CA THR A 16 -43.53 -9.21 29.20
C THR A 16 -42.19 -8.79 29.82
N VAL A 17 -41.75 -9.49 30.87
CA VAL A 17 -40.44 -9.25 31.52
C VAL A 17 -39.30 -9.71 30.61
N LEU A 18 -39.45 -10.85 29.92
CA LEU A 18 -38.46 -11.36 28.97
C LEU A 18 -38.29 -10.45 27.74
N ILE A 19 -39.39 -9.96 27.16
CA ILE A 19 -39.35 -9.02 26.03
C ILE A 19 -38.67 -7.70 26.45
N ALA A 20 -38.98 -7.20 27.65
CA ALA A 20 -38.35 -6.00 28.19
C ALA A 20 -36.84 -6.19 28.41
N LEU A 21 -36.40 -7.36 28.90
CA LEU A 21 -34.97 -7.66 29.10
C LEU A 21 -34.21 -7.79 27.78
N VAL A 22 -34.78 -8.45 26.76
CA VAL A 22 -34.16 -8.57 25.43
C VAL A 22 -34.08 -7.21 24.74
N ALA A 23 -35.14 -6.40 24.81
CA ALA A 23 -35.12 -5.03 24.28
C ALA A 23 -34.09 -4.15 25.02
N CYS A 24 -33.99 -4.28 26.34
CA CYS A 24 -33.01 -3.55 27.14
C CYS A 24 -31.57 -3.98 26.81
N ALA A 25 -31.31 -5.27 26.61
CA ALA A 25 -30.01 -5.79 26.18
C ALA A 25 -29.63 -5.31 24.76
N ALA A 26 -30.60 -5.26 23.83
CA ALA A 26 -30.37 -4.72 22.49
C ALA A 26 -30.09 -3.21 22.51
N LEU A 27 -30.84 -2.44 23.31
CA LEU A 27 -30.64 -1.01 23.50
C LEU A 27 -29.30 -0.70 24.21
N LEU A 28 -28.90 -1.52 25.18
CA LEU A 28 -27.58 -1.43 25.83
C LEU A 28 -26.45 -1.79 24.86
N GLY A 29 -26.64 -2.79 24.00
CA GLY A 29 -25.69 -3.15 22.94
C GLY A 29 -25.53 -2.02 21.92
N TRP A 30 -26.64 -1.44 21.45
CA TRP A 30 -26.64 -0.29 20.55
C TRP A 30 -26.06 0.97 21.20
N TRP A 31 -26.36 1.21 22.47
CA TRP A 31 -25.82 2.34 23.22
C TRP A 31 -24.32 2.19 23.46
N ASN A 32 -23.83 0.99 23.78
CA ASN A 32 -22.40 0.69 23.90
C ASN A 32 -21.66 0.78 22.57
N ALA A 33 -22.28 0.35 21.47
CA ALA A 33 -21.73 0.53 20.12
C ALA A 33 -21.71 2.02 19.71
N ALA A 34 -22.77 2.77 20.02
CA ALA A 34 -22.85 4.20 19.73
C ALA A 34 -21.95 5.05 20.64
N SER A 35 -21.67 4.59 21.87
CA SER A 35 -20.75 5.26 22.80
C SER A 35 -19.29 4.97 22.43
N SER A 36 -18.97 3.75 21.99
CA SER A 36 -17.65 3.42 21.43
C SER A 36 -17.40 4.14 20.11
N LEU A 37 -18.40 4.25 19.22
CA LEU A 37 -18.35 5.09 18.01
C LEU A 37 -18.06 6.56 18.36
N ARG A 38 -18.75 7.12 19.36
CA ARG A 38 -18.51 8.51 19.80
C ARG A 38 -17.15 8.70 20.44
N GLN A 39 -16.68 7.73 21.24
CA GLN A 39 -15.33 7.78 21.82
C GLN A 39 -14.25 7.63 20.76
N ASN A 40 -14.43 6.77 19.77
CA ASN A 40 -13.48 6.57 18.69
C ASN A 40 -13.46 7.76 17.73
N GLN A 41 -14.62 8.37 17.44
CA GLN A 41 -14.71 9.62 16.70
C GLN A 41 -14.05 10.77 17.47
N ALA A 42 -14.28 10.87 18.79
CA ALA A 42 -13.61 11.87 19.63
C ALA A 42 -12.09 11.66 19.71
N LYS A 43 -11.61 10.41 19.73
CA LYS A 43 -10.17 10.09 19.64
C LYS A 43 -9.59 10.48 18.29
N LEU A 44 -10.31 10.19 17.19
CA LEU A 44 -9.91 10.62 15.85
C LEU A 44 -9.84 12.15 15.78
N ASP A 45 -10.89 12.85 16.20
CA ASP A 45 -10.96 14.31 16.19
C ASP A 45 -9.92 14.97 17.12
N ALA A 46 -9.55 14.31 18.22
CA ALA A 46 -8.49 14.76 19.12
C ALA A 46 -7.10 14.55 18.52
N MET A 47 -6.83 13.41 17.87
CA MET A 47 -5.57 13.14 17.18
C MET A 47 -5.40 14.04 15.94
N LEU A 48 -6.48 14.34 15.23
CA LEU A 48 -6.49 15.27 14.09
C LEU A 48 -6.18 16.71 14.53
N ARG A 49 -6.56 17.11 15.75
CA ARG A 49 -6.25 18.44 16.31
C ARG A 49 -4.85 18.54 16.92
N ALA A 50 -4.30 17.45 17.45
CA ALA A 50 -3.02 17.45 18.16
C ALA A 50 -1.79 17.40 17.23
N HIS A 51 -1.97 17.03 15.96
CA HIS A 51 -0.86 16.86 15.00
C HIS A 51 -1.10 17.65 13.71
N PRO A 52 -0.87 18.97 13.69
CA PRO A 52 -0.69 19.68 12.43
C PRO A 52 0.44 19.00 11.65
N VAL A 53 0.21 18.73 10.37
CA VAL A 53 1.26 18.29 9.44
C VAL A 53 2.23 19.45 9.30
N GLN A 54 3.20 19.54 10.20
CA GLN A 54 4.38 20.34 9.93
C GLN A 54 5.21 19.53 8.94
N PRO A 55 5.57 20.10 7.77
CA PRO A 55 6.55 19.46 6.91
C PRO A 55 7.79 19.21 7.77
N LYS A 56 8.13 17.93 7.96
CA LYS A 56 9.35 17.59 8.69
C LYS A 56 10.49 18.24 7.91
N PRO A 57 11.23 19.22 8.49
CA PRO A 57 12.38 19.75 7.79
C PRO A 57 13.28 18.56 7.47
N MET A 58 13.71 18.46 6.21
CA MET A 58 14.72 17.49 5.83
C MET A 58 15.86 17.62 6.85
N PRO A 59 16.35 16.50 7.42
CA PRO A 59 17.54 16.58 8.24
C PRO A 59 18.61 17.31 7.42
N PHE A 60 19.18 18.36 8.00
CA PHE A 60 20.28 19.09 7.37
C PHE A 60 21.43 18.07 7.24
N VAL A 61 21.61 17.54 6.05
CA VAL A 61 22.78 16.73 5.71
C VAL A 61 23.93 17.73 5.71
N PRO A 62 24.92 17.62 6.62
CA PRO A 62 26.07 18.50 6.56
C PRO A 62 26.71 18.35 5.18
N GLU A 63 27.02 19.46 4.50
CA GLU A 63 27.70 19.49 3.18
C GLU A 63 29.03 18.72 3.16
N ASN A 64 29.49 18.25 4.32
CA ASN A 64 30.72 17.52 4.52
C ASN A 64 30.55 16.04 4.88
N SER A 65 29.34 15.46 4.79
CA SER A 65 29.26 14.02 4.54
C SER A 65 29.74 13.83 3.11
N THR A 66 30.94 13.29 2.91
CA THR A 66 31.38 12.85 1.59
C THR A 66 30.39 11.80 1.09
N ARG A 67 29.36 12.28 0.38
CA ARG A 67 28.52 11.46 -0.49
C ARG A 67 29.52 10.69 -1.34
N PRO A 68 29.51 9.34 -1.36
CA PRO A 68 30.45 8.61 -2.19
C PRO A 68 30.34 9.21 -3.60
N GLU A 69 31.45 9.73 -4.12
CA GLU A 69 31.44 10.34 -5.44
C GLU A 69 30.83 9.34 -6.41
N VAL A 70 29.67 9.68 -6.96
CA VAL A 70 29.09 8.92 -8.07
C VAL A 70 30.19 8.88 -9.11
N PRO A 71 30.69 7.70 -9.52
CA PRO A 71 31.82 7.62 -10.43
C PRO A 71 31.51 8.49 -11.65
N GLN A 72 32.23 9.62 -11.78
CA GLN A 72 32.06 10.53 -12.91
C GLN A 72 32.58 9.90 -14.21
N ASN A 73 33.22 8.74 -14.10
CA ASN A 73 33.52 7.86 -15.21
C ASN A 73 32.21 7.35 -15.79
N ARG A 74 31.71 8.04 -16.82
CA ARG A 74 30.76 7.46 -17.78
C ARG A 74 31.31 6.09 -18.13
N CYS A 75 30.60 5.02 -17.77
CA CYS A 75 31.00 3.70 -18.22
C CYS A 75 30.97 3.74 -19.75
N GLU A 76 32.14 3.65 -20.39
CA GLU A 76 32.27 3.77 -21.84
C GLU A 76 32.00 2.42 -22.52
N THR A 77 32.08 1.32 -21.75
CA THR A 77 31.77 -0.04 -22.22
C THR A 77 30.86 -0.81 -21.26
N PRO A 78 30.11 -1.82 -21.76
CA PRO A 78 29.32 -2.71 -20.92
C PRO A 78 30.12 -3.40 -19.82
N GLU A 79 31.35 -3.83 -20.10
CA GLU A 79 32.20 -4.57 -19.15
C GLU A 79 32.63 -3.68 -17.99
N GLN A 80 32.97 -2.42 -18.26
CA GLN A 80 33.29 -1.45 -17.22
C GLN A 80 32.08 -1.21 -16.31
N PHE A 81 30.88 -1.13 -16.90
CA PHE A 81 29.66 -1.00 -16.15
C PHE A 81 29.40 -2.22 -15.25
N ILE A 82 29.54 -3.44 -15.79
CA ILE A 82 29.39 -4.67 -14.99
C ILE A 82 30.42 -4.74 -13.87
N ALA A 83 31.68 -4.37 -14.13
CA ALA A 83 32.72 -4.31 -13.11
C ALA A 83 32.35 -3.32 -11.98
N ALA A 84 31.84 -2.13 -12.34
CA ALA A 84 31.37 -1.15 -11.39
C ALA A 84 30.16 -1.65 -10.58
N LEU A 85 29.20 -2.30 -11.25
CA LEU A 85 28.02 -2.90 -10.60
C LEU A 85 28.42 -3.94 -9.55
N ARG A 86 29.46 -4.74 -9.82
CA ARG A 86 30.02 -5.72 -8.89
C ARG A 86 30.79 -5.08 -7.74
N SER A 87 31.49 -3.97 -7.97
CA SER A 87 32.32 -3.30 -6.95
C SER A 87 31.54 -2.46 -5.95
N ILE A 88 30.27 -2.11 -6.23
CA ILE A 88 29.46 -1.32 -5.30
C ILE A 88 29.24 -2.13 -4.01
N SER A 89 29.60 -1.58 -2.86
CA SER A 89 29.34 -2.19 -1.56
C SER A 89 27.93 -1.86 -1.05
N ASP A 90 27.53 -0.59 -1.16
CA ASP A 90 26.26 -0.08 -0.63
C ASP A 90 25.31 0.37 -1.75
N TRP A 91 24.45 -0.56 -2.17
CA TRP A 91 23.52 -0.33 -3.29
C TRP A 91 22.23 0.42 -2.88
N HIS A 92 21.90 0.48 -1.59
CA HIS A 92 20.62 1.05 -1.14
C HIS A 92 20.50 2.56 -1.38
N GLU A 93 21.62 3.30 -1.46
CA GLU A 93 21.62 4.72 -1.85
C GLU A 93 21.69 4.90 -3.39
N PHE A 94 22.12 3.85 -4.10
CA PHE A 94 22.35 3.82 -5.54
C PHE A 94 21.07 3.49 -6.34
N ALA A 95 20.14 2.76 -5.70
CA ALA A 95 18.93 2.23 -6.32
C ALA A 95 17.87 3.28 -6.65
N ASP A 96 17.92 4.50 -6.10
CA ASP A 96 16.99 5.58 -6.46
C ASP A 96 17.65 6.62 -7.40
N ASP A 97 18.88 7.07 -7.14
CA ASP A 97 19.45 8.26 -7.84
C ASP A 97 20.50 7.99 -8.94
N THR A 98 21.23 6.85 -8.96
CA THR A 98 22.50 6.76 -9.71
C THR A 98 22.58 5.67 -10.78
N ALA A 99 21.62 4.76 -10.87
CA ALA A 99 21.43 3.99 -12.10
C ALA A 99 20.72 4.79 -13.20
N ASP A 100 20.14 5.96 -12.88
CA ASP A 100 19.44 6.83 -13.84
C ASP A 100 20.37 7.45 -14.92
N PRO A 101 21.60 7.90 -14.60
CA PRO A 101 22.55 8.35 -15.63
C PRO A 101 22.94 7.25 -16.62
N PHE A 102 23.12 5.99 -16.17
CA PHE A 102 23.50 4.87 -17.03
C PHE A 102 22.34 4.34 -17.85
N ALA A 103 21.17 4.13 -17.23
CA ALA A 103 20.00 3.55 -17.89
C ALA A 103 19.55 4.35 -19.13
N LYS A 104 19.88 5.64 -19.20
CA LYS A 104 19.59 6.54 -20.33
C LYS A 104 20.68 6.56 -21.42
N THR A 105 21.75 5.77 -21.29
CA THR A 105 22.84 5.70 -22.29
C THR A 105 22.64 4.57 -23.28
N SER A 106 23.28 4.66 -24.46
CA SER A 106 23.34 3.56 -25.44
C SER A 106 24.12 2.35 -24.93
N VAL A 107 25.13 2.58 -24.05
CA VAL A 107 25.92 1.51 -23.40
C VAL A 107 25.03 0.59 -22.56
N ALA A 108 23.91 1.11 -22.04
CA ALA A 108 22.97 0.29 -21.30
C ALA A 108 22.30 -0.80 -22.15
N ASP A 109 22.05 -0.53 -23.43
CA ASP A 109 21.44 -1.53 -24.33
C ASP A 109 22.44 -2.65 -24.64
N GLU A 110 23.70 -2.28 -24.86
CA GLU A 110 24.80 -3.22 -25.06
C GLU A 110 25.09 -4.08 -23.82
N ALA A 111 24.78 -3.57 -22.61
CA ALA A 111 24.94 -4.30 -21.37
C ALA A 111 23.80 -5.29 -21.06
N ILE A 112 22.68 -5.26 -21.79
CA ILE A 112 21.53 -6.15 -21.52
C ILE A 112 21.91 -7.64 -21.51
N PRO A 113 22.66 -8.17 -22.50
CA PRO A 113 23.06 -9.58 -22.47
C PRO A 113 23.85 -9.95 -21.21
N LEU A 114 24.81 -9.11 -20.81
CA LEU A 114 25.61 -9.33 -19.60
C LEU A 114 24.75 -9.25 -18.33
N LEU A 115 23.82 -8.28 -18.27
CA LEU A 115 22.88 -8.14 -17.15
C LEU A 115 21.95 -9.35 -17.03
N LEU A 116 21.51 -9.93 -18.15
CA LEU A 116 20.72 -11.16 -18.16
C LEU A 116 21.52 -12.36 -17.66
N GLU A 117 22.83 -12.42 -17.93
CA GLU A 117 23.71 -13.43 -17.33
C GLU A 117 23.82 -13.26 -15.82
N LEU A 118 23.97 -12.03 -15.32
CA LEU A 118 24.05 -11.71 -13.90
C LEU A 118 22.80 -12.10 -13.09
N LEU A 119 21.65 -12.31 -13.75
CA LEU A 119 20.47 -12.83 -13.08
C LEU A 119 20.68 -14.23 -12.47
N ASN A 120 21.69 -14.97 -12.91
CA ASN A 120 22.04 -16.29 -12.37
C ASN A 120 23.32 -16.27 -11.52
N ASP A 121 23.81 -15.09 -11.14
CA ASP A 121 25.01 -14.98 -10.32
C ASP A 121 24.82 -15.67 -8.95
N PRO A 122 25.84 -16.37 -8.42
CA PRO A 122 25.75 -16.97 -7.08
C PRO A 122 25.51 -15.94 -5.98
N ASP A 123 26.00 -14.71 -6.14
CA ASP A 123 25.77 -13.63 -5.20
C ASP A 123 24.36 -13.03 -5.38
N LEU A 124 23.56 -13.16 -4.33
CA LEU A 124 22.20 -12.61 -4.27
C LEU A 124 22.16 -11.11 -4.56
N MET A 125 23.13 -10.35 -4.05
CA MET A 125 23.17 -8.91 -4.23
C MET A 125 23.41 -8.55 -5.71
N ILE A 126 24.23 -9.33 -6.41
CA ILE A 126 24.48 -9.13 -7.84
C ILE A 126 23.22 -9.43 -8.66
N ARG A 127 22.48 -10.49 -8.32
CA ARG A 127 21.17 -10.78 -8.95
C ARG A 127 20.17 -9.64 -8.74
N VAL A 128 20.07 -9.13 -7.50
CA VAL A 128 19.20 -8.00 -7.15
C VAL A 128 19.54 -6.76 -7.97
N ARG A 129 20.83 -6.45 -8.11
CA ARG A 129 21.31 -5.31 -8.91
C ARG A 129 20.98 -5.47 -10.39
N ALA A 130 21.14 -6.68 -10.92
CA ALA A 130 20.79 -6.98 -12.30
C ALA A 130 19.29 -6.77 -12.55
N LEU A 131 18.42 -7.31 -11.69
CA LEU A 131 16.96 -7.09 -11.77
C LEU A 131 16.61 -5.60 -11.73
N ALA A 132 17.14 -4.86 -10.76
CA ALA A 132 16.88 -3.43 -10.61
C ALA A 132 17.35 -2.62 -11.82
N THR A 133 18.54 -2.95 -12.35
CA THR A 133 19.11 -2.27 -13.53
C THR A 133 18.29 -2.55 -14.77
N LEU A 134 17.91 -3.81 -15.01
CA LEU A 134 17.08 -4.20 -16.15
C LEU A 134 15.71 -3.51 -16.12
N GLY A 135 15.10 -3.38 -14.94
CA GLY A 135 13.89 -2.58 -14.75
C GLY A 135 14.09 -1.13 -15.16
N LYS A 136 15.18 -0.50 -14.69
CA LYS A 136 15.45 0.93 -14.96
C LYS A 136 15.77 1.21 -16.43
N ILE A 137 16.41 0.24 -17.11
CA ILE A 137 16.65 0.32 -18.55
C ILE A 137 15.33 0.35 -19.31
N HIS A 138 14.30 -0.38 -18.85
CA HIS A 138 12.93 -0.47 -19.40
C HIS A 138 12.81 -0.55 -20.93
N ARG A 139 13.84 -1.03 -21.62
CA ARG A 139 13.89 -1.21 -23.08
C ARG A 139 13.99 -2.69 -23.40
N HIS A 140 13.77 -3.05 -24.67
CA HIS A 140 13.77 -4.45 -25.12
C HIS A 140 12.84 -5.38 -24.31
N PRO A 141 11.55 -5.00 -24.14
CA PRO A 141 10.61 -5.78 -23.32
C PRO A 141 10.48 -7.23 -23.77
N ASP A 142 10.53 -7.49 -25.08
CA ASP A 142 10.42 -8.84 -25.66
C ASP A 142 11.52 -9.80 -25.16
N THR A 143 12.68 -9.28 -24.77
CA THR A 143 13.80 -10.06 -24.23
C THR A 143 13.79 -10.05 -22.71
N ILE A 144 13.59 -8.88 -22.10
CA ILE A 144 13.79 -8.69 -20.66
C ILE A 144 12.58 -9.19 -19.86
N VAL A 145 11.34 -8.91 -20.28
CA VAL A 145 10.14 -9.30 -19.53
C VAL A 145 10.06 -10.82 -19.33
N PRO A 146 10.24 -11.69 -20.35
CA PRO A 146 10.26 -13.14 -20.15
C PRO A 146 11.35 -13.60 -19.19
N ALA A 147 12.51 -12.94 -19.20
CA ALA A 147 13.59 -13.24 -18.28
C ALA A 147 13.24 -12.87 -16.84
N LEU A 148 12.59 -11.72 -16.60
CA LEU A 148 12.18 -11.27 -15.27
C LEU A 148 11.05 -12.11 -14.68
N ILE A 149 10.10 -12.58 -15.50
CA ILE A 149 8.95 -13.38 -15.05
C ILE A 149 9.38 -14.62 -14.26
N ARG A 150 10.49 -15.28 -14.63
CA ARG A 150 10.96 -16.49 -13.92
C ARG A 150 11.29 -16.22 -12.45
N PHE A 151 11.75 -15.00 -12.14
CA PHE A 151 12.20 -14.61 -10.81
C PHE A 151 11.04 -14.23 -9.87
N LEU A 152 9.81 -14.14 -10.37
CA LEU A 152 8.62 -14.00 -9.52
C LEU A 152 8.39 -15.22 -8.62
N ASN A 153 8.99 -16.37 -8.95
CA ASN A 153 8.90 -17.60 -8.16
C ASN A 153 10.26 -18.01 -7.54
N ASP A 154 11.23 -17.10 -7.49
CA ASP A 154 12.52 -17.37 -6.84
C ASP A 154 12.32 -17.73 -5.36
N GLU A 155 13.17 -18.58 -4.79
CA GLU A 155 13.09 -18.98 -3.38
C GLU A 155 13.26 -17.79 -2.44
N ASN A 156 14.07 -16.81 -2.83
CA ASN A 156 14.34 -15.62 -2.04
C ASN A 156 13.24 -14.55 -2.22
N PRO A 157 12.55 -14.13 -1.14
CA PRO A 157 11.53 -13.08 -1.21
C PRO A 157 12.02 -11.74 -1.77
N GLY A 158 13.28 -11.38 -1.51
CA GLY A 158 13.89 -10.16 -2.02
C GLY A 158 14.05 -10.19 -3.54
N ILE A 159 14.40 -11.35 -4.11
CA ILE A 159 14.47 -11.53 -5.56
C ILE A 159 13.08 -11.41 -6.19
N ARG A 160 12.07 -12.07 -5.60
CA ARG A 160 10.66 -11.95 -6.04
C ARG A 160 10.20 -10.49 -6.08
N TRP A 161 10.52 -9.72 -5.04
CA TRP A 161 10.18 -8.30 -4.95
C TRP A 161 10.86 -7.48 -6.05
N HIS A 162 12.18 -7.62 -6.23
CA HIS A 162 12.91 -6.87 -7.26
C HIS A 162 12.46 -7.24 -8.68
N ALA A 163 12.12 -8.51 -8.92
CA ALA A 163 11.56 -8.94 -10.21
C ALA A 163 10.20 -8.29 -10.49
N ALA A 164 9.30 -8.26 -9.50
CA ALA A 164 8.02 -7.57 -9.62
C ALA A 164 8.21 -6.06 -9.85
N CYS A 165 9.11 -5.41 -9.10
CA CYS A 165 9.44 -3.99 -9.29
C CYS A 165 9.91 -3.71 -10.71
N ALA A 166 10.86 -4.51 -11.20
CA ALA A 166 11.43 -4.35 -12.53
C ALA A 166 10.36 -4.50 -13.60
N LEU A 167 9.46 -5.50 -13.47
CA LEU A 167 8.33 -5.69 -14.38
C LEU A 167 7.37 -4.48 -14.39
N GLY A 168 7.05 -3.90 -13.23
CA GLY A 168 6.19 -2.71 -13.18
C GLY A 168 6.80 -1.48 -13.86
N GLN A 169 8.13 -1.36 -13.93
CA GLN A 169 8.81 -0.27 -14.64
C GLN A 169 8.62 -0.33 -16.16
N PHE A 170 8.36 -1.51 -16.73
CA PHE A 170 7.98 -1.68 -18.13
C PHE A 170 6.51 -1.31 -18.42
N ARG A 171 5.68 -1.12 -17.40
CA ARG A 171 4.26 -0.74 -17.54
C ARG A 171 3.55 -1.66 -18.55
N GLY A 172 2.80 -1.11 -19.51
CA GLY A 172 2.05 -1.87 -20.50
C GLY A 172 2.89 -2.86 -21.31
N ASP A 173 4.21 -2.62 -21.47
CA ASP A 173 5.10 -3.52 -22.19
C ASP A 173 5.37 -4.83 -21.44
N ALA A 174 5.05 -4.88 -20.13
CA ALA A 174 5.09 -6.10 -19.32
C ALA A 174 3.75 -6.85 -19.26
N ALA A 175 2.85 -6.66 -20.24
CA ALA A 175 1.56 -7.39 -20.30
C ALA A 175 1.73 -8.92 -20.20
N ALA A 176 2.81 -9.48 -20.73
CA ALA A 176 3.13 -10.91 -20.61
C ALA A 176 3.32 -11.39 -19.16
N ALA A 177 3.64 -10.49 -18.21
CA ALA A 177 3.83 -10.82 -16.80
C ALA A 177 2.53 -10.84 -16.00
N VAL A 178 1.42 -10.34 -16.55
CA VAL A 178 0.12 -10.26 -15.86
C VAL A 178 -0.32 -11.60 -15.24
N PRO A 179 -0.27 -12.75 -15.95
CA PRO A 179 -0.68 -14.03 -15.36
C PRO A 179 0.17 -14.44 -14.15
N ALA A 180 1.48 -14.19 -14.20
CA ALA A 180 2.40 -14.55 -13.12
C ALA A 180 2.23 -13.63 -11.90
N LEU A 181 2.03 -12.32 -12.12
CA LEU A 181 1.73 -11.37 -11.05
C LEU A 181 0.36 -11.63 -10.42
N LEU A 182 -0.65 -12.04 -11.20
CA LEU A 182 -1.95 -12.46 -10.66
C LEU A 182 -1.81 -13.71 -9.77
N ALA A 183 -0.98 -14.68 -10.17
CA ALA A 183 -0.70 -15.85 -9.33
C ALA A 183 -0.06 -15.44 -8.00
N GLN A 184 0.93 -14.54 -8.02
CA GLN A 184 1.57 -14.00 -6.81
C GLN A 184 0.61 -13.19 -5.94
N MET A 185 -0.25 -12.38 -6.56
CA MET A 185 -1.27 -11.60 -5.84
C MET A 185 -2.27 -12.50 -5.11
N ASN A 186 -2.69 -13.60 -5.75
CA ASN A 186 -3.71 -14.51 -5.24
C ASN A 186 -3.16 -15.60 -4.29
N ASP A 187 -1.84 -15.76 -4.19
CA ASP A 187 -1.22 -16.64 -3.21
C ASP A 187 -1.21 -15.97 -1.82
N ASN A 188 -1.89 -16.58 -0.85
CA ASN A 188 -1.96 -16.11 0.54
C ASN A 188 -0.61 -16.16 1.28
N GLN A 189 0.31 -17.00 0.81
CA GLN A 189 1.65 -17.11 1.38
C GLN A 189 2.68 -16.26 0.65
N SER A 190 2.31 -15.62 -0.47
CA SER A 190 3.25 -14.79 -1.21
C SER A 190 3.62 -13.54 -0.40
N PRO A 191 4.92 -13.28 -0.13
CA PRO A 191 5.35 -12.07 0.57
C PRO A 191 5.24 -10.82 -0.30
N ILE A 192 4.93 -10.98 -1.59
CA ILE A 192 4.77 -9.90 -2.56
C ILE A 192 3.32 -9.78 -3.06
N ALA A 193 2.34 -10.36 -2.37
CA ALA A 193 0.94 -10.35 -2.84
C ALA A 193 0.38 -8.93 -3.05
N ALA A 194 0.52 -8.06 -2.04
CA ALA A 194 0.08 -6.66 -2.17
C ALA A 194 0.93 -5.89 -3.17
N PHE A 195 2.23 -6.20 -3.25
CA PHE A 195 3.12 -5.57 -4.22
C PHE A 195 2.77 -5.97 -5.66
N SER A 196 2.36 -7.21 -5.87
CA SER A 196 1.91 -7.71 -7.17
C SER A 196 0.64 -7.00 -7.62
N ALA A 197 -0.30 -6.73 -6.70
CA ALA A 197 -1.46 -5.88 -6.98
C ALA A 197 -1.04 -4.48 -7.48
N GLU A 198 0.00 -3.89 -6.90
CA GLU A 198 0.51 -2.58 -7.32
C GLU A 198 1.08 -2.62 -8.73
N MET A 199 1.94 -3.59 -8.99
CA MET A 199 2.57 -3.75 -10.30
C MET A 199 1.53 -4.08 -11.38
N LEU A 200 0.50 -4.87 -11.07
CA LEU A 200 -0.62 -5.13 -11.97
C LEU A 200 -1.32 -3.84 -12.39
N ARG A 201 -1.52 -2.88 -11.46
CA ARG A 201 -2.11 -1.58 -11.80
C ARG A 201 -1.19 -0.69 -12.63
N GLU A 202 0.11 -0.77 -12.43
CA GLU A 202 1.10 -0.03 -13.24
C GLU A 202 1.16 -0.57 -14.68
N ILE A 203 0.96 -1.89 -14.86
CA ILE A 203 0.90 -2.56 -16.16
C ILE A 203 -0.44 -2.26 -16.85
N ASP A 204 -1.55 -2.51 -16.16
CA ASP A 204 -2.89 -2.32 -16.67
C ASP A 204 -3.87 -1.92 -15.55
N ARG A 205 -4.31 -0.66 -15.60
CA ARG A 205 -5.24 -0.08 -14.61
C ARG A 205 -6.64 -0.67 -14.65
N SER A 206 -6.99 -1.43 -15.70
CA SER A 206 -8.28 -2.11 -15.81
C SER A 206 -8.37 -3.40 -14.97
N ILE A 207 -7.21 -3.94 -14.54
CA ILE A 207 -7.16 -5.13 -13.71
C ILE A 207 -7.75 -4.80 -12.33
N SER A 208 -8.78 -5.55 -11.95
CA SER A 208 -9.37 -5.45 -10.61
C SER A 208 -8.44 -6.05 -9.58
N VAL A 209 -8.02 -5.24 -8.61
CA VAL A 209 -7.18 -5.67 -7.48
C VAL A 209 -7.81 -5.34 -6.13
N GLU A 210 -8.92 -4.59 -6.12
CA GLU A 210 -9.53 -4.03 -4.90
C GLU A 210 -9.98 -5.11 -3.93
N ASP A 211 -10.76 -6.09 -4.39
CA ASP A 211 -11.27 -7.18 -3.56
C ASP A 211 -10.13 -7.94 -2.86
N ARG A 212 -9.05 -8.18 -3.60
CA ARG A 212 -7.88 -8.87 -3.07
C ARG A 212 -7.12 -8.03 -2.05
N LEU A 213 -7.00 -6.72 -2.25
CA LEU A 213 -6.42 -5.82 -1.26
C LEU A 213 -7.26 -5.75 0.02
N ILE A 214 -8.59 -5.79 -0.08
CA ILE A 214 -9.50 -5.85 1.07
C ILE A 214 -9.33 -7.16 1.85
N GLU A 215 -9.12 -8.28 1.15
CA GLU A 215 -8.79 -9.55 1.79
C GLU A 215 -7.45 -9.47 2.54
N LEU A 216 -6.41 -8.91 1.90
CA LEU A 216 -5.08 -8.73 2.50
C LEU A 216 -5.10 -7.76 3.70
N LEU A 217 -5.99 -6.76 3.71
CA LEU A 217 -6.20 -5.86 4.85
C LEU A 217 -6.66 -6.60 6.11
N SER A 218 -7.41 -7.69 5.92
CA SER A 218 -7.99 -8.50 7.01
C SER A 218 -7.04 -9.58 7.54
N GLN A 219 -5.88 -9.77 6.91
CA GLN A 219 -4.85 -10.71 7.36
C GLN A 219 -4.14 -10.20 8.62
N GLN A 220 -3.30 -11.06 9.22
CA GLN A 220 -2.44 -10.63 10.33
C GLN A 220 -1.45 -9.54 9.91
N GLU A 221 -0.92 -8.81 10.89
CA GLU A 221 0.07 -7.75 10.63
C GLU A 221 1.27 -8.30 9.85
N GLY A 222 1.61 -7.60 8.77
CA GLY A 222 2.66 -8.01 7.87
C GLY A 222 2.82 -7.02 6.71
N PRO A 223 3.87 -7.20 5.89
CA PRO A 223 4.18 -6.29 4.79
C PRO A 223 3.02 -6.17 3.79
N ASN A 224 2.33 -7.28 3.49
CA ASN A 224 1.16 -7.27 2.61
C ASN A 224 0.01 -6.42 3.16
N ARG A 225 -0.28 -6.54 4.47
CA ARG A 225 -1.35 -5.75 5.10
C ARG A 225 -1.03 -4.25 5.09
N THR A 226 0.19 -3.89 5.49
CA THR A 226 0.68 -2.51 5.48
C THR A 226 0.59 -1.90 4.09
N ARG A 227 1.02 -2.64 3.05
CA ARG A 227 0.94 -2.17 1.67
C ARG A 227 -0.50 -2.09 1.17
N ALA A 228 -1.35 -3.04 1.52
CA ALA A 228 -2.77 -3.02 1.16
C ALA A 228 -3.48 -1.79 1.73
N ILE A 229 -3.15 -1.36 2.95
CA ILE A 229 -3.66 -0.11 3.55
C ILE A 229 -3.35 1.10 2.65
N ASP A 230 -2.10 1.23 2.22
CA ASP A 230 -1.66 2.36 1.39
C ASP A 230 -2.31 2.31 0.01
N MET A 231 -2.33 1.14 -0.62
CA MET A 231 -2.93 0.95 -1.94
C MET A 231 -4.45 1.19 -1.97
N LEU A 232 -5.18 0.74 -0.95
CA LEU A 232 -6.62 1.00 -0.82
C LEU A 232 -6.90 2.50 -0.66
N ALA A 233 -6.02 3.24 0.01
CA ALA A 233 -6.13 4.70 0.07
C ALA A 233 -5.91 5.35 -1.30
N ASP A 234 -4.96 4.82 -2.09
CA ASP A 234 -4.65 5.34 -3.42
C ASP A 234 -5.69 4.93 -4.49
N LEU A 235 -6.45 3.85 -4.26
CA LEU A 235 -7.62 3.47 -5.08
C LEU A 235 -8.73 4.53 -5.03
N ARG A 236 -8.93 5.18 -3.87
CA ARG A 236 -9.93 6.25 -3.64
C ARG A 236 -11.36 5.85 -4.00
N THR A 237 -11.70 4.58 -3.89
CA THR A 237 -13.07 4.07 -4.08
C THR A 237 -13.84 4.13 -2.75
N PRO A 238 -15.19 4.28 -2.79
CA PRO A 238 -16.01 4.20 -1.58
C PRO A 238 -15.83 2.86 -0.83
N THR A 239 -15.73 1.77 -1.56
CA THR A 239 -15.55 0.43 -1.01
C THR A 239 -14.21 0.29 -0.26
N ALA A 240 -13.09 0.69 -0.87
CA ALA A 240 -11.79 0.70 -0.21
C ALA A 240 -11.78 1.60 1.04
N ARG A 241 -12.41 2.77 0.96
CA ARG A 241 -12.56 3.68 2.09
C ARG A 241 -13.31 3.02 3.26
N ASP A 242 -14.45 2.40 2.98
CA ASP A 242 -15.26 1.75 4.02
C ASP A 242 -14.53 0.56 4.64
N ALA A 243 -13.77 -0.19 3.84
CA ALA A 243 -12.91 -1.27 4.33
C ALA A 243 -11.81 -0.74 5.28
N LEU A 244 -11.14 0.37 4.93
CA LEU A 244 -10.16 1.02 5.80
C LEU A 244 -10.76 1.50 7.12
N ILE A 245 -11.97 2.09 7.08
CA ILE A 245 -12.70 2.51 8.29
C ILE A 245 -13.07 1.30 9.15
N GLY A 246 -13.53 0.21 8.53
CA GLY A 246 -13.81 -1.05 9.20
C GLY A 246 -12.59 -1.57 9.95
N ALA A 247 -11.45 -1.68 9.26
CA ALA A 247 -10.19 -2.12 9.84
C ALA A 247 -9.71 -1.20 10.97
N PHE A 248 -9.83 0.12 10.82
CA PHE A 248 -9.46 1.10 11.85
C PHE A 248 -10.24 0.91 13.15
N ARG A 249 -11.53 0.56 13.08
CA ARG A 249 -12.39 0.37 14.27
C ARG A 249 -11.97 -0.83 15.12
N THR A 250 -11.42 -1.86 14.48
CA THR A 250 -10.98 -3.09 15.15
C THR A 250 -9.50 -3.09 15.46
N GLU A 251 -8.75 -2.10 14.98
CA GLU A 251 -7.30 -2.05 15.14
C GLU A 251 -6.89 -1.75 16.58
N THR A 252 -5.96 -2.55 17.10
CA THR A 252 -5.41 -2.41 18.45
C THR A 252 -3.97 -1.91 18.42
N ASN A 253 -3.23 -2.15 17.34
CA ASN A 253 -1.87 -1.67 17.17
C ASN A 253 -1.87 -0.16 16.89
N LYS A 254 -1.19 0.62 17.74
CA LYS A 254 -1.09 2.08 17.60
C LYS A 254 -0.44 2.53 16.29
N LYS A 255 0.59 1.82 15.82
CA LYS A 255 1.30 2.15 14.57
C LYS A 255 0.39 1.94 13.38
N THR A 256 -0.27 0.79 13.31
CA THR A 256 -1.18 0.45 12.21
C THR A 256 -2.45 1.30 12.25
N SER A 257 -2.97 1.59 13.44
CA SER A 257 -4.07 2.54 13.63
C SER A 257 -3.71 3.94 13.12
N HIS A 258 -2.49 4.42 13.39
CA HIS A 258 -2.01 5.69 12.85
C HIS A 258 -1.91 5.65 11.31
N GLN A 259 -1.39 4.57 10.75
CA GLN A 259 -1.31 4.39 9.29
C GLN A 259 -2.69 4.36 8.65
N LEU A 260 -3.64 3.60 9.20
CA LEU A 260 -5.03 3.55 8.76
C LEU A 260 -5.69 4.93 8.82
N ALA A 261 -5.47 5.70 9.89
CA ALA A 261 -5.97 7.07 9.98
C ALA A 261 -5.39 7.99 8.89
N GLN A 262 -4.09 7.86 8.58
CA GLN A 262 -3.47 8.58 7.46
C GLN A 262 -4.03 8.14 6.09
N ALA A 263 -4.23 6.84 5.91
CA ALA A 263 -4.79 6.23 4.71
C ALA A 263 -6.22 6.72 4.44
N ILE A 264 -7.09 6.70 5.46
CA ILE A 264 -8.46 7.22 5.38
C ILE A 264 -8.45 8.70 4.99
N ARG A 265 -7.58 9.52 5.57
CA ARG A 265 -7.44 10.93 5.17
C ARG A 265 -7.03 11.10 3.71
N ARG A 266 -6.07 10.30 3.23
CA ARG A 266 -5.64 10.34 1.83
C ARG A 266 -6.76 9.94 0.87
N ALA A 267 -7.57 8.94 1.25
CA ALA A 267 -8.76 8.54 0.50
C ALA A 267 -9.81 9.67 0.47
N ASP A 268 -9.98 10.41 1.57
CA ASP A 268 -10.97 11.49 1.71
C ASP A 268 -10.55 12.82 1.07
N ALA A 269 -9.24 13.11 0.99
CA ALA A 269 -8.70 14.40 0.57
C ALA A 269 -9.07 14.80 -0.89
N ALA A 270 -9.56 13.87 -1.72
CA ALA A 270 -10.04 14.17 -3.06
C ALA A 270 -11.55 14.48 -3.15
N GLY A 271 -12.28 14.43 -2.03
CA GLY A 271 -13.73 14.67 -1.94
C GLY A 271 -14.22 16.10 -2.17
N ILE A 272 -13.36 17.04 -2.59
CA ILE A 272 -13.75 18.42 -2.91
C ILE A 272 -13.86 18.65 -4.42
N TYR A 273 -14.55 17.80 -5.17
CA TYR A 273 -15.13 18.18 -6.49
C TYR A 273 -16.32 17.28 -6.86
N ASN A 274 -17.33 17.15 -5.99
CA ASN A 274 -18.68 16.77 -6.45
C ASN A 274 -19.82 17.15 -5.49
N THR A 275 -19.80 18.37 -4.95
CA THR A 275 -21.02 19.03 -4.46
C THR A 275 -21.25 20.26 -5.32
N ALA A 276 -21.61 20.05 -6.59
CA ALA A 276 -22.40 21.04 -7.28
C ALA A 276 -23.73 21.12 -6.54
N GLU A 277 -23.92 22.18 -5.76
CA GLU A 277 -25.24 22.52 -5.23
C GLU A 277 -26.21 22.65 -6.41
N PRO A 278 -27.38 21.96 -6.39
CA PRO A 278 -28.43 22.23 -7.35
C PRO A 278 -28.95 23.64 -7.08
N GLY A 279 -29.05 24.42 -8.16
CA GLY A 279 -29.28 25.86 -8.11
C GLY A 279 -30.39 26.31 -7.17
N VAL A 280 -30.07 27.34 -6.38
CA VAL A 280 -31.07 28.29 -5.91
C VAL A 280 -31.07 29.45 -6.90
N GLY A 281 -31.96 29.35 -7.88
CA GLY A 281 -32.42 30.51 -8.62
C GLY A 281 -33.39 31.35 -7.77
N ALA A 282 -33.57 32.59 -8.22
CA ALA A 282 -34.47 33.66 -7.77
C ALA A 282 -33.91 34.58 -6.65
N GLY A 283 -33.87 35.90 -6.80
CA GLY A 283 -34.63 36.72 -7.73
C GLY A 283 -34.04 38.12 -7.97
N SER A 284 -34.32 38.57 -9.18
CA SER A 284 -34.39 39.95 -9.64
C SER A 284 -35.06 40.91 -8.63
N ARG A 285 -34.40 42.02 -8.33
CA ARG A 285 -34.85 43.39 -8.65
C ARG A 285 -33.75 44.39 -8.33
#